data_AF-A0A834IYS5-F1
#
_entry.id   AF-A0A834IYS5-F1
#
_cell.length_a   1.000
_cell.length_b   1.000
_cell.length_c   1.000
_cell.angle_alpha   90.00
_cell.angle_beta   90.00
_cell.angle_gamma   90.00
#
_symmetry.space_group_name_H-M   'P 1'
#
loop_
_entity.id
_entity.type
_entity.pdbx_description
1 polymer ?
#
loop_
_entity_poly.entity_id
_entity_poly.type
_entity_poly.pdbx_seq_one_letter_code
_entity_poly.pdbx_strand_id
1 'polypeptide(L)'
;MATTFEILCTVVAVTLALYYYLTSTFNFWKERGVAGPRPYPLVGNTGRTLLGKISMGDYLKELYDKPEIQDYYNWWSHDDLQ
;
A
#
# COMPACT_ATOMS: atom_id res chain seq x y z
N MET A 1 4.95 20.84 -37.07
CA MET A 1 3.76 20.17 -36.51
C MET A 1 4.25 19.13 -35.51
N ALA A 2 4.39 19.53 -34.27
CA ALA A 2 4.63 18.56 -33.21
C ALA A 2 3.26 18.12 -32.71
N THR A 3 2.90 16.87 -32.98
CA THR A 3 1.50 16.48 -32.81
C THR A 3 1.34 15.14 -32.11
N THR A 4 2.21 14.16 -32.32
CA THR A 4 2.01 12.83 -31.71
C THR A 4 3.11 12.49 -30.72
N PHE A 5 4.38 12.68 -31.09
CA PHE A 5 5.51 12.35 -30.21
C PHE A 5 5.49 13.18 -28.91
N GLU A 6 5.29 14.50 -29.02
CA GLU A 6 5.20 15.37 -27.84
C GLU A 6 4.00 15.03 -26.93
N ILE A 7 2.85 14.68 -27.52
CA ILE A 7 1.68 14.24 -26.74
C ILE A 7 1.99 12.94 -26.00
N LEU A 8 2.61 11.95 -26.66
CA LEU A 8 3.00 10.69 -26.02
C LEU A 8 3.99 10.91 -24.87
N CYS A 9 5.02 11.73 -25.09
CA CYS A 9 5.99 12.08 -24.05
C CYS A 9 5.32 12.78 -22.86
N THR A 10 4.40 13.70 -23.13
CA THR A 10 3.66 14.43 -22.08
C THR A 10 2.78 13.47 -21.28
N VAL A 11 2.04 12.58 -21.95
CA VAL A 11 1.20 11.58 -21.27
C VAL A 11 2.05 10.67 -20.39
N VAL A 12 3.16 10.14 -20.89
CA VAL A 12 4.07 9.30 -20.11
C VAL A 12 4.62 10.06 -18.90
N ALA A 13 5.08 11.29 -19.08
CA ALA A 13 5.61 12.11 -17.99
C ALA A 13 4.56 12.37 -16.90
N VAL A 14 3.33 12.73 -17.29
CA VAL A 14 2.22 12.94 -16.35
C VAL A 14 1.84 11.65 -15.63
N THR A 15 1.76 10.52 -16.34
CA THR A 15 1.47 9.22 -15.72
C THR A 15 2.53 8.83 -14.71
N LEU A 16 3.82 9.01 -15.03
CA LEU A 16 4.91 8.74 -14.10
C LEU A 16 4.85 9.67 -12.88
N ALA A 17 4.65 10.96 -13.09
CA ALA A 17 4.53 11.93 -11.99
C ALA A 17 3.38 11.58 -11.05
N LEU A 18 2.20 11.23 -11.60
CA LEU A 18 1.06 10.77 -10.81
C LEU A 18 1.36 9.46 -10.07
N TYR A 19 2.02 8.50 -10.72
CA TYR A 19 2.43 7.24 -10.09
C TYR A 19 3.35 7.49 -8.88
N TYR A 20 4.39 8.32 -9.05
CA TYR A 20 5.29 8.67 -7.96
C TYR A 20 4.60 9.44 -6.84
N TYR A 21 3.74 10.40 -7.19
CA TYR A 21 2.97 11.16 -6.19
C TYR A 21 2.09 10.23 -5.35
N LEU A 22 1.33 9.33 -5.98
CA LEU A 22 0.42 8.41 -5.29
C LEU A 22 1.14 7.33 -4.47
N THR A 23 2.35 6.94 -4.85
CA THR A 23 3.14 5.90 -4.15
C THR A 23 4.11 6.49 -3.11
N SER A 24 4.31 7.81 -3.09
CA SER A 24 5.28 8.49 -2.21
C SER A 24 5.06 8.24 -0.71
N THR A 25 3.82 8.00 -0.28
CA THR A 25 3.47 7.80 1.13
C THR A 25 3.53 6.34 1.59
N PHE A 26 3.76 5.40 0.67
CA PHE A 26 3.68 3.96 0.95
C PHE A 26 4.74 3.47 1.95
N ASN A 27 5.82 4.23 2.14
CA ASN A 27 6.90 3.88 3.06
C ASN A 27 6.71 4.44 4.49
N PHE A 28 5.70 5.27 4.75
CA PHE A 28 5.54 5.99 6.03
C PHE A 28 5.63 5.08 7.27
N TRP A 29 4.89 3.96 7.27
CA TRP A 29 4.86 2.99 8.37
C TRP A 29 6.09 2.10 8.39
N LYS A 30 6.56 1.70 7.20
CA LYS A 30 7.76 0.90 7.02
C LYS A 30 9.00 1.59 7.59
N GLU A 31 9.15 2.89 7.38
CA GLU A 31 10.23 3.72 7.93
C GLU A 31 10.20 3.82 9.46
N ARG A 32 9.04 3.56 10.08
CA ARG A 32 8.85 3.56 11.54
C ARG A 32 8.95 2.17 12.16
N GLY A 33 9.32 1.16 11.37
CA GLY A 33 9.38 -0.23 11.84
C GLY A 33 8.02 -0.87 12.09
N VAL A 34 6.92 -0.24 11.65
CA VAL A 34 5.58 -0.82 11.79
C VAL A 34 5.36 -1.80 10.64
N ALA A 35 5.18 -3.08 10.99
CA ALA A 35 4.87 -4.12 10.03
C ALA A 35 3.52 -3.84 9.36
N GLY A 36 3.48 -3.92 8.02
CA GLY A 36 2.29 -3.56 7.26
C GLY A 36 2.25 -4.15 5.86
N PRO A 37 1.05 -4.34 5.29
CA PRO A 37 0.90 -4.88 3.94
C PRO A 37 1.35 -3.85 2.90
N ARG A 38 2.01 -4.32 1.84
CA ARG A 38 2.45 -3.45 0.73
C ARG A 38 1.25 -3.03 -0.12
N PRO A 39 0.93 -1.72 -0.18
CA PRO A 39 -0.19 -1.22 -0.96
C PRO A 39 0.05 -1.34 -2.47
N TYR A 40 -1.02 -1.63 -3.21
CA TYR A 40 -1.01 -1.53 -4.67
C TYR A 40 -1.18 -0.08 -5.10
N PRO A 41 -0.52 0.37 -6.19
CA PRO A 41 -0.76 1.69 -6.77
C PRO A 41 -2.26 1.90 -7.06
N LEU A 42 -2.77 3.11 -6.84
CA LEU A 42 -4.17 3.55 -7.03
C LEU A 42 -5.21 2.98 -6.05
N VAL A 43 -5.22 1.67 -5.82
CA VAL A 43 -6.24 1.00 -4.96
C VAL A 43 -5.76 0.78 -3.53
N GLY A 44 -4.47 0.94 -3.28
CA GLY A 44 -3.87 0.70 -1.97
C GLY A 44 -4.02 -0.76 -1.53
N ASN A 45 -4.20 -0.91 -0.22
CA ASN A 45 -4.33 -2.21 0.45
C ASN A 45 -5.76 -2.77 0.41
N THR A 46 -6.76 -1.92 0.15
CA THR A 46 -8.19 -2.25 0.24
C THR A 46 -8.82 -2.60 -1.12
N GLY A 47 -8.04 -2.75 -2.19
CA GLY A 47 -8.56 -3.01 -3.53
C GLY A 47 -9.50 -4.23 -3.63
N ARG A 48 -9.22 -5.32 -2.92
CA ARG A 48 -10.10 -6.51 -2.87
C ARG A 48 -11.44 -6.20 -2.19
N THR A 49 -11.41 -5.38 -1.14
CA THR A 49 -12.60 -4.93 -0.40
C THR A 49 -13.43 -3.94 -1.22
N LEU A 50 -12.78 -3.00 -1.91
CA LEU A 50 -13.43 -2.04 -2.82
C LEU A 50 -14.13 -2.74 -3.99
N LEU A 51 -13.52 -3.80 -4.52
CA LEU A 51 -14.09 -4.63 -5.58
C LEU A 51 -15.16 -5.63 -5.07
N GLY A 52 -15.49 -5.61 -3.77
CA GLY A 52 -16.48 -6.51 -3.16
C GLY A 52 -16.07 -7.98 -3.17
N LYS A 53 -14.78 -8.29 -3.37
CA LYS A 53 -14.28 -9.68 -3.42
C LYS A 53 -14.19 -10.33 -2.04
N ILE A 54 -13.96 -9.51 -1.01
CA ILE A 54 -13.92 -9.90 0.40
C ILE A 54 -14.54 -8.80 1.25
N SER A 55 -15.07 -9.15 2.43
CA SER A 55 -15.50 -8.14 3.38
C SER A 55 -14.29 -7.44 4.01
N MET A 56 -14.52 -6.25 4.60
CA MET A 56 -13.46 -5.57 5.36
C MET A 56 -13.03 -6.39 6.58
N GLY A 57 -13.96 -7.11 7.22
CA GLY A 57 -13.66 -7.99 8.35
C GLY A 57 -12.75 -9.15 7.94
N ASP A 58 -13.06 -9.81 6.82
CA ASP A 58 -12.22 -10.90 6.29
C ASP A 58 -10.83 -10.39 5.89
N TYR A 59 -10.76 -9.20 5.29
CA TYR A 59 -9.48 -8.57 4.96
C TYR A 59 -8.61 -8.30 6.20
N LEU A 60 -9.20 -7.75 7.26
CA LEU A 60 -8.50 -7.48 8.52
C LEU A 60 -8.05 -8.77 9.19
N LYS A 61 -8.87 -9.82 9.15
CA LYS A 61 -8.51 -11.15 9.65
C LYS A 61 -7.33 -11.75 8.86
N GLU A 62 -7.40 -11.75 7.53
CA GLU A 62 -6.29 -12.19 6.67
C GLU A 62 -5.00 -11.41 6.95
N LEU A 63 -5.11 -10.12 7.30
CA LEU A 63 -3.96 -9.29 7.63
C LEU A 63 -3.36 -9.65 9.00
N TYR A 64 -4.21 -9.85 10.01
CA TYR A 64 -3.81 -10.21 11.35
C TYR A 64 -3.13 -11.59 11.40
N ASP A 65 -3.65 -12.54 10.63
CA ASP A 65 -3.14 -13.92 10.57
C ASP A 65 -1.79 -14.03 9.82
N LYS A 66 -1.22 -12.92 9.31
CA LYS A 66 0.10 -12.95 8.64
C LYS A 66 1.22 -13.16 9.67
N PRO A 67 2.18 -14.06 9.41
CA PRO A 67 3.30 -14.31 10.33
C PRO A 67 4.06 -13.04 10.74
N GLU A 68 4.37 -12.16 9.78
CA GLU A 68 5.08 -10.90 10.03
C GLU A 68 4.31 -9.95 10.99
N ILE A 69 2.98 -9.94 10.89
CA ILE A 69 2.11 -9.11 11.74
C ILE A 69 1.95 -9.77 13.12
N GLN A 70 1.79 -11.09 13.15
CA GLN A 70 1.69 -11.86 14.39
C GLN A 70 2.97 -11.75 15.22
N ASP A 71 4.14 -11.87 14.60
CA ASP A 71 5.44 -11.72 15.25
C ASP A 71 5.63 -10.29 15.80
N TYR A 72 5.26 -9.27 15.01
CA TYR A 72 5.27 -7.87 15.46
C TYR A 72 4.33 -7.64 16.64
N TYR A 73 3.11 -8.18 16.59
CA TYR A 73 2.12 -8.05 17.67
C TYR A 73 2.61 -8.74 18.95
N ASN A 74 3.15 -9.96 18.83
CA ASN A 74 3.73 -10.68 19.96
C ASN A 74 4.90 -9.91 20.56
N TRP A 75 5.80 -9.34 19.75
CA TRP A 75 6.88 -8.48 20.25
C TRP A 75 6.34 -7.28 21.02
N TRP A 76 5.41 -6.53 20.42
CA TRP A 76 4.80 -5.35 21.04
C TRP A 76 4.08 -5.69 22.34
N SER A 77 3.36 -6.81 22.39
CA SER A 77 2.63 -7.24 23.59
C SER A 77 3.54 -7.70 24.72
N HIS A 78 4.76 -8.16 24.42
CA HIS A 78 5.73 -8.53 25.44
C HIS A 78 6.47 -7.31 26.00
N ASP A 79 6.74 -6.29 25.18
CA ASP A 79 7.39 -5.04 25.59
C ASP A 79 6.50 -4.22 26.56
N ASP A 80 5.18 -4.19 26.34
CA ASP A 80 4.22 -3.45 27.19
C ASP A 80 3.98 -4.08 28.58
N LEU A 81 4.43 -5.33 28.80
CA LEU A 81 4.26 -6.06 30.07
C LEU A 81 5.48 -5.96 31.01
N GLN A 82 6.53 -5.21 30.64
CA GLN A 82 7.70 -4.91 31.47
C GLN A 82 7.67 -3.48 32.01
#